data_AF-A0A8D8D3E3-F1
#
_entry.id   AF-A0A8D8D3E3-F1
#
_cell.length_a   1.000
_cell.length_b   1.000
_cell.length_c   1.000
_cell.angle_alpha   90.00
_cell.angle_beta   90.00
_cell.angle_gamma   90.00
#
_symmetry.space_group_name_H-M   'P 1'
#
loop_
_entity.id
_entity.type
_entity.pdbx_description
1 polymer ?
#
loop_
_entity_poly.entity_id
_entity_poly.type
_entity_poly.pdbx_seq_one_letter_code
_entity_poly.pdbx_strand_id
1 'polypeptide(L)'
;HLCPDSIRWVSTQLAPNYDALRDFMEIEFIPFGKAKSINGGESFQCQHGPKECQGNMLQACVLHYLPEQQDRQVSYVACQMNFSADPAGWQCAEQSEAHLQSVRNCDEGVLRTQLLLEAERRTQQIPLTFVPTIVFNGKFDQTLQDRALKDFRGVMCELTNKRVTGC
;
A
#
# COMPACT_ATOMS: atom_id res chain seq x y z
N HIS A 1 4.61 -6.34 -13.86
CA HIS A 1 3.36 -5.55 -13.62
C HIS A 1 3.11 -5.61 -12.13
N LEU A 2 2.25 -4.76 -11.55
CA LEU A 2 1.93 -4.85 -10.12
C LEU A 2 0.97 -6.03 -9.85
N CYS A 3 0.85 -6.46 -8.60
CA CYS A 3 -0.07 -7.53 -8.21
C CYS A 3 -1.53 -7.20 -8.63
N PRO A 4 -2.17 -8.02 -9.50
CA PRO A 4 -3.52 -7.76 -9.99
C PRO A 4 -4.60 -7.74 -8.90
N ASP A 5 -4.48 -8.60 -7.88
CA ASP A 5 -5.43 -8.68 -6.78
C ASP A 5 -5.37 -7.43 -5.89
N SER A 6 -4.15 -6.93 -5.63
CA SER A 6 -3.95 -5.68 -4.90
C SER A 6 -4.49 -4.48 -5.69
N ILE A 7 -4.27 -4.43 -7.02
CA ILE A 7 -4.86 -3.40 -7.90
C ILE A 7 -6.39 -3.42 -7.77
N ARG A 8 -6.99 -4.60 -7.88
CA ARG A 8 -8.44 -4.77 -7.81
C ARG A 8 -8.99 -4.34 -6.46
N TRP A 9 -8.36 -4.74 -5.37
CA TRP A 9 -8.83 -4.36 -4.04
C TRP A 9 -8.73 -2.85 -3.81
N VAL A 10 -7.60 -2.22 -4.17
CA VAL A 10 -7.46 -0.76 -4.02
C VAL A 10 -8.52 -0.03 -4.85
N SER A 11 -8.69 -0.42 -6.11
CA SER A 11 -9.63 0.25 -7.04
C SER A 11 -11.11 -0.01 -6.76
N THR A 12 -11.48 -1.14 -6.14
CA THR A 12 -12.89 -1.52 -5.93
C THR A 12 -13.36 -1.46 -4.48
N GLN A 13 -12.44 -1.59 -3.50
CA GLN A 13 -12.78 -1.62 -2.08
C GLN A 13 -12.31 -0.35 -1.37
N LEU A 14 -11.03 0.00 -1.47
CA LEU A 14 -10.49 1.14 -0.74
C LEU A 14 -10.91 2.48 -1.36
N ALA A 15 -10.47 2.78 -2.58
CA ALA A 15 -10.63 4.10 -3.18
C ALA A 15 -12.10 4.56 -3.26
N PRO A 16 -13.07 3.72 -3.70
CA PRO A 16 -14.47 4.14 -3.78
C PRO A 16 -15.14 4.40 -2.42
N ASN A 17 -14.60 3.84 -1.33
CA ASN A 17 -15.16 4.00 0.01
C ASN A 17 -14.37 5.00 0.87
N TYR A 18 -13.23 5.51 0.39
CA TYR A 18 -12.30 6.29 1.20
C TYR A 18 -12.95 7.53 1.81
N ASP A 19 -13.66 8.34 1.03
CA ASP A 19 -14.28 9.59 1.51
C ASP A 19 -15.27 9.37 2.66
N ALA A 20 -16.00 8.24 2.63
CA ALA A 20 -16.95 7.89 3.69
C ALA A 20 -16.29 7.32 4.94
N LEU A 21 -15.05 6.81 4.83
CA LEU A 21 -14.36 6.06 5.85
C LEU A 21 -13.18 6.80 6.49
N ARG A 22 -12.60 7.80 5.81
CA ARG A 22 -11.33 8.42 6.17
C ARG A 22 -11.28 8.98 7.59
N ASP A 23 -12.39 9.48 8.11
CA ASP A 23 -12.47 10.05 9.47
C ASP A 23 -12.58 8.97 10.57
N PHE A 24 -12.67 7.70 10.19
CA PHE A 24 -12.84 6.55 11.08
C PHE A 24 -11.67 5.56 11.03
N MET A 25 -10.61 5.87 10.27
CA MET A 25 -9.45 5.01 10.12
C MET A 25 -8.16 5.80 9.90
N GLU A 26 -7.08 5.24 10.42
CA GLU A 26 -5.72 5.61 10.06
C GLU A 26 -5.14 4.45 9.23
N ILE A 27 -4.73 4.75 8.00
CA ILE A 27 -4.18 3.78 7.05
C ILE A 27 -2.68 3.88 7.04
N GLU A 28 -2.03 2.73 7.08
CA GLU A 28 -0.62 2.61 6.82
C GLU A 28 -0.37 1.61 5.68
N PHE A 29 0.31 2.08 4.63
CA PHE A 29 0.67 1.27 3.48
C PHE A 29 2.06 0.66 3.63
N ILE A 30 2.16 -0.66 3.42
CA ILE A 30 3.43 -1.40 3.47
C ILE A 30 3.69 -2.04 2.08
N PRO A 31 4.30 -1.32 1.14
CA PRO A 31 4.52 -1.80 -0.23
C PRO A 31 5.68 -2.81 -0.28
N PHE A 32 5.36 -4.08 -0.03
CA PHE A 32 6.33 -5.16 -0.10
C PHE A 32 5.69 -6.46 -0.61
N GLY A 33 4.58 -6.84 0.03
CA GLY A 33 3.84 -8.05 -0.33
C GLY A 33 4.70 -9.30 -0.19
N LYS A 34 4.78 -10.11 -1.24
CA LYS A 34 5.54 -11.38 -1.24
C LYS A 34 6.94 -11.21 -1.84
N ALA A 35 7.47 -9.99 -1.89
CA ALA A 35 8.84 -9.75 -2.27
C ALA A 35 9.81 -10.37 -1.26
N LYS A 36 11.09 -10.44 -1.62
CA LYS A 36 12.18 -10.89 -0.75
C LYS A 36 13.39 -10.00 -0.97
N SER A 37 14.07 -9.60 0.10
CA SER A 37 15.41 -9.03 -0.04
C SER A 37 16.44 -10.12 -0.33
N ILE A 38 17.47 -9.75 -1.09
CA ILE A 38 18.63 -10.58 -1.40
C ILE A 38 19.85 -9.90 -0.77
N ASN A 39 20.70 -10.70 -0.09
CA ASN A 39 21.93 -10.24 0.56
C ASN A 39 21.75 -8.99 1.44
N GLY A 40 20.66 -8.92 2.22
CA GLY A 40 20.40 -7.78 3.10
C GLY A 40 20.01 -6.49 2.35
N GLY A 41 19.34 -6.61 1.20
CA GLY A 41 18.81 -5.48 0.45
C GLY A 41 19.70 -4.98 -0.70
N GLU A 42 20.70 -5.77 -1.11
CA GLU A 42 21.48 -5.53 -2.33
C GLU A 42 20.55 -5.54 -3.56
N SER A 43 19.58 -6.43 -3.57
CA SER A 43 18.49 -6.45 -4.54
C SER A 43 17.21 -7.01 -3.93
N PHE A 44 16.11 -6.89 -4.67
CA PHE A 44 14.80 -7.39 -4.26
C PHE A 44 14.21 -8.26 -5.37
N GLN A 45 13.64 -9.40 -4.97
CA GLN A 45 12.92 -10.30 -5.87
C GLN A 45 11.42 -10.19 -5.61
N CYS A 46 10.65 -9.87 -6.64
CA CYS A 46 9.19 -9.75 -6.58
C CYS A 46 8.52 -10.78 -7.48
N GLN A 47 7.28 -11.16 -7.16
CA GLN A 47 6.58 -12.27 -7.82
C GLN A 47 6.23 -11.98 -9.28
N HIS A 48 5.97 -10.72 -9.60
CA HIS A 48 5.55 -10.23 -10.92
C HIS A 48 6.68 -9.50 -11.66
N GLY A 49 7.93 -9.75 -11.25
CA GLY A 49 9.15 -9.29 -11.91
C GLY A 49 9.62 -7.88 -11.54
N PRO A 50 10.64 -7.35 -12.23
CA PRO A 50 11.35 -6.13 -11.82
C PRO A 50 10.47 -4.88 -11.72
N LYS A 51 9.45 -4.75 -12.57
CA LYS A 51 8.51 -3.61 -12.53
C LYS A 51 7.69 -3.57 -11.24
N GLU A 52 7.38 -4.71 -10.64
CA GLU A 52 6.72 -4.74 -9.32
C GLU A 52 7.66 -4.23 -8.24
N CYS A 53 8.92 -4.67 -8.26
CA CYS A 53 9.91 -4.18 -7.32
C CYS A 53 10.12 -2.67 -7.44
N GLN A 54 10.27 -2.16 -8.67
CA GLN A 54 10.37 -0.71 -8.92
C GLN A 54 9.16 0.04 -8.40
N GLY A 55 7.95 -0.45 -8.66
CA GLY A 55 6.72 0.13 -8.14
C GLY A 55 6.68 0.17 -6.61
N ASN A 56 7.05 -0.92 -5.95
CA ASN A 56 7.13 -0.99 -4.48
C ASN A 56 8.17 -0.02 -3.90
N MET A 57 9.34 0.08 -4.54
CA MET A 57 10.43 0.99 -4.16
C MET A 57 9.96 2.45 -4.21
N LEU A 58 9.42 2.88 -5.36
CA LEU A 58 8.94 4.24 -5.51
C LEU A 58 7.76 4.52 -4.57
N GLN A 59 6.85 3.55 -4.43
CA GLN A 59 5.70 3.67 -3.54
C GLN A 59 6.14 3.92 -2.10
N ALA A 60 7.14 3.18 -1.61
CA ALA A 60 7.72 3.42 -0.29
C ALA A 60 8.31 4.82 -0.13
N CYS A 61 9.05 5.32 -1.14
CA CYS A 61 9.63 6.66 -1.10
C CYS A 61 8.58 7.78 -1.13
N VAL A 62 7.54 7.66 -1.96
CA VAL A 62 6.46 8.66 -2.00
C VAL A 62 5.70 8.70 -0.67
N LEU A 63 5.35 7.53 -0.11
CA LEU A 63 4.68 7.44 1.19
C LEU A 63 5.52 8.06 2.31
N HIS A 64 6.84 7.83 2.31
CA HIS A 64 7.76 8.44 3.27
C HIS A 64 7.77 9.97 3.22
N TYR A 65 7.65 10.57 2.03
CA TYR A 65 7.61 12.02 1.85
C TYR A 65 6.19 12.63 1.86
N LEU A 66 5.18 11.83 2.19
CA LEU A 66 3.83 12.28 2.51
C LEU A 66 3.47 11.95 3.97
N PRO A 67 4.30 12.32 4.97
CA PRO A 67 4.00 12.00 6.36
C PRO A 67 2.68 12.65 6.77
N GLU A 68 1.84 11.90 7.48
CA GLU A 68 0.56 12.35 8.04
C GLU A 68 -0.43 12.92 7.01
N GLN A 69 -0.20 12.68 5.72
CA GLN A 69 -1.02 13.19 4.61
C GLN A 69 -1.84 12.05 3.98
N GLN A 70 -2.69 11.41 4.79
CA GLN A 70 -3.43 10.21 4.39
C GLN A 70 -4.21 10.38 3.07
N ASP A 71 -4.88 11.53 2.87
CA ASP A 71 -5.62 11.82 1.63
C ASP A 71 -4.70 11.76 0.39
N ARG A 72 -3.49 12.31 0.49
CA ARG A 72 -2.49 12.29 -0.59
C ARG A 72 -1.88 10.90 -0.76
N GLN A 73 -1.59 10.20 0.33
CA GLN A 73 -1.10 8.82 0.30
C GLN A 73 -2.10 7.89 -0.40
N VAL A 74 -3.37 7.95 -0.01
CA VAL A 74 -4.44 7.12 -0.62
C VAL A 74 -4.64 7.50 -2.07
N SER A 75 -4.64 8.79 -2.41
CA SER A 75 -4.76 9.25 -3.80
C SER A 75 -3.61 8.73 -4.68
N TYR A 76 -2.38 8.79 -4.18
CA TYR A 76 -1.21 8.26 -4.87
C TYR A 76 -1.29 6.74 -5.05
N VAL A 77 -1.59 5.99 -3.98
CA VAL A 77 -1.73 4.53 -4.04
C VAL A 77 -2.86 4.13 -4.99
N ALA A 78 -4.01 4.81 -4.96
CA ALA A 78 -5.13 4.56 -5.87
C ALA A 78 -4.78 4.85 -7.34
N CYS A 79 -3.99 5.89 -7.59
CA CYS A 79 -3.48 6.19 -8.94
C CYS A 79 -2.54 5.07 -9.42
N GLN A 80 -1.53 4.69 -8.63
CA GLN A 80 -0.53 3.70 -9.04
C GLN A 80 -1.13 2.29 -9.15
N MET A 81 -2.06 1.94 -8.25
CA MET A 81 -2.74 0.65 -8.20
C MET A 81 -3.96 0.63 -9.14
N ASN A 82 -3.72 0.98 -10.41
CA ASN A 82 -4.68 0.94 -11.50
C ASN A 82 -4.11 0.13 -12.67
N PHE A 83 -4.93 -0.69 -13.34
CA PHE A 83 -4.46 -1.53 -14.45
C PHE A 83 -3.87 -0.77 -15.64
N SER A 84 -4.25 0.50 -15.81
CA SER A 84 -3.78 1.37 -16.88
C SER A 84 -2.65 2.31 -16.46
N ALA A 85 -2.24 2.30 -15.18
CA ALA A 85 -1.20 3.17 -14.68
C ALA A 85 0.21 2.69 -15.06
N ASP A 86 1.17 3.62 -15.03
CA ASP A 86 2.59 3.29 -15.03
C ASP A 86 2.91 2.47 -13.75
N PRO A 87 3.34 1.20 -13.88
CA PRO A 87 3.69 0.39 -12.71
C PRO A 87 4.91 0.91 -11.95
N ALA A 88 5.79 1.69 -12.59
CA ALA A 88 6.89 2.34 -11.87
C ALA A 88 6.38 3.43 -10.92
N GLY A 89 5.24 4.06 -11.24
CA GLY A 89 4.50 4.97 -10.35
C GLY A 89 4.87 6.44 -10.46
N TRP A 90 5.79 6.82 -11.37
CA TRP A 90 6.27 8.21 -11.47
C TRP A 90 5.19 9.18 -11.93
N GLN A 91 4.35 8.77 -12.88
CA GLN A 91 3.20 9.56 -13.32
C GLN A 91 2.27 9.93 -12.15
N CYS A 92 2.05 8.99 -11.23
CA CYS A 92 1.23 9.22 -10.04
C CYS A 92 1.98 10.03 -8.97
N ALA A 93 3.29 9.85 -8.85
CA ALA A 93 4.12 10.63 -7.94
C ALA A 93 4.08 12.12 -8.30
N GLU A 94 4.11 12.47 -9.58
CA GLU A 94 3.98 13.85 -10.07
C GLU A 94 2.65 14.52 -9.67
N GLN A 95 1.61 13.72 -9.45
CA GLN A 95 0.28 14.18 -9.04
C GLN A 95 0.06 14.10 -7.51
N SER A 96 1.01 13.54 -6.76
CA SER A 96 0.88 13.27 -5.33
C SER A 96 1.14 14.48 -4.42
N GLU A 97 1.63 15.59 -4.99
CA GLU A 97 2.12 16.78 -4.27
C GLU A 97 3.30 16.50 -3.31
N ALA A 98 3.92 15.31 -3.37
CA ALA A 98 5.15 15.01 -2.64
C ALA A 98 6.32 15.86 -3.18
N HIS A 99 7.34 16.06 -2.34
CA HIS A 99 8.56 16.76 -2.77
C HIS A 99 9.37 15.86 -3.74
N LEU A 100 9.12 16.00 -5.04
CA LEU A 100 9.62 15.10 -6.09
C LEU A 100 11.14 14.93 -6.10
N GLN A 101 11.90 15.99 -5.79
CA GLN A 101 13.36 15.87 -5.71
C GLN A 101 13.80 14.95 -4.57
N SER A 102 13.11 15.01 -3.43
CA SER A 102 13.40 14.11 -2.31
C SER A 102 12.99 12.69 -2.63
N VAL A 103 11.84 12.50 -3.29
CA VAL A 103 11.39 11.19 -3.78
C VAL A 103 12.43 10.57 -4.73
N ARG A 104 12.96 11.34 -5.70
CA ARG A 104 14.05 10.89 -6.60
C ARG A 104 15.30 10.48 -5.82
N ASN A 105 15.74 11.33 -4.89
CA ASN A 105 16.91 11.03 -4.07
C ASN A 105 16.72 9.77 -3.21
N CYS A 106 15.51 9.52 -2.72
CA CYS A 106 15.19 8.28 -2.02
C CYS A 106 15.21 7.10 -2.97
N ASP A 107 14.54 7.20 -4.11
CA ASP A 107 14.43 6.12 -5.10
C ASP A 107 15.77 5.75 -5.72
N GLU A 108 16.78 6.61 -5.68
CA GLU A 108 18.15 6.30 -6.13
C GLU A 108 19.10 5.95 -4.97
N GLY A 109 18.68 6.18 -3.73
CA GLY A 109 19.55 6.19 -2.55
C GLY A 109 19.39 4.99 -1.61
N VAL A 110 20.17 5.05 -0.52
CA VAL A 110 20.16 4.05 0.57
C VAL A 110 18.84 4.03 1.34
N LEU A 111 18.11 5.15 1.35
CA LEU A 111 16.83 5.27 2.06
C LEU A 111 15.78 4.33 1.49
N ARG A 112 15.67 4.18 0.16
CA ARG A 112 14.79 3.18 -0.48
C ARG A 112 15.04 1.78 0.05
N THR A 113 16.31 1.36 0.14
CA THR A 113 16.67 0.04 0.66
C THR A 113 16.25 -0.12 2.12
N GLN A 114 16.49 0.90 2.97
CA GLN A 114 16.06 0.88 4.37
C GLN A 114 14.54 0.76 4.50
N LEU A 115 13.78 1.52 3.71
CA LEU A 115 12.32 1.47 3.71
C LEU A 115 11.79 0.09 3.30
N LEU A 116 12.38 -0.54 2.27
CA LEU A 116 11.95 -1.89 1.85
C LEU A 116 12.36 -2.99 2.83
N LEU A 117 13.52 -2.89 3.47
CA LEU A 117 13.92 -3.84 4.53
C LEU A 117 13.00 -3.72 5.75
N GLU A 118 12.58 -2.50 6.11
CA GLU A 118 11.59 -2.31 7.16
C GLU A 118 10.22 -2.86 6.74
N ALA A 119 9.80 -2.63 5.50
CA ALA A 119 8.57 -3.18 4.95
C ALA A 119 8.59 -4.73 4.94
N GLU A 120 9.73 -5.34 4.61
CA GLU A 120 9.96 -6.79 4.72
C GLU A 120 9.81 -7.26 6.17
N ARG A 121 10.53 -6.62 7.09
CA ARG A 121 10.52 -6.95 8.52
C ARG A 121 9.10 -6.95 9.07
N ARG A 122 8.31 -5.93 8.74
CA ARG A 122 6.91 -5.80 9.16
C ARG A 122 6.00 -6.83 8.52
N THR A 123 6.20 -7.10 7.23
CA THR A 123 5.43 -8.12 6.51
C THR A 123 5.68 -9.53 7.08
N GLN A 124 6.89 -9.81 7.57
CA GLN A 124 7.23 -11.08 8.23
C GLN A 124 6.59 -11.24 9.62
N GLN A 125 6.05 -10.17 10.22
CA GLN A 125 5.35 -10.26 11.51
C GLN A 125 3.91 -10.78 11.39
N ILE A 126 3.39 -10.90 10.17
CA ILE A 126 2.05 -11.43 9.90
C ILE A 126 2.14 -12.75 9.13
N PRO A 127 1.17 -13.68 9.28
CA PRO A 127 1.15 -14.94 8.55
C PRO A 127 0.70 -14.71 7.08
N LEU A 128 1.56 -14.08 6.28
CA LEU A 128 1.24 -13.67 4.91
C LEU A 128 1.08 -14.88 3.97
N THR A 129 -0.16 -15.22 3.64
CA THR A 129 -0.48 -16.27 2.64
C THR A 129 -0.98 -15.69 1.31
N PHE A 130 -1.50 -14.46 1.31
CA PHE A 130 -2.12 -13.80 0.16
C PHE A 130 -1.84 -12.28 0.15
N VAL A 131 -1.96 -11.63 -1.01
CA VAL A 131 -1.89 -10.17 -1.14
C VAL A 131 -3.08 -9.67 -1.98
N PRO A 132 -3.72 -8.54 -1.62
CA PRO A 132 -3.37 -7.69 -0.49
C PRO A 132 -3.76 -8.34 0.84
N THR A 133 -2.99 -8.03 1.88
CA THR A 133 -3.33 -8.39 3.26
C THR A 133 -3.70 -7.12 4.03
N ILE A 134 -4.87 -7.15 4.65
CA ILE A 134 -5.47 -6.07 5.42
C ILE A 134 -5.38 -6.46 6.89
N VAL A 135 -4.79 -5.56 7.69
CA VAL A 135 -4.60 -5.73 9.13
C VAL A 135 -5.36 -4.63 9.83
N PHE A 136 -6.22 -5.00 10.79
CA PHE A 136 -7.01 -4.04 11.55
C PHE A 136 -6.43 -3.89 12.95
N ASN A 137 -6.25 -2.65 13.41
CA ASN A 137 -5.78 -2.32 14.75
C ASN A 137 -4.51 -3.10 15.17
N GLY A 138 -3.57 -3.25 14.23
CA GLY A 138 -2.29 -3.94 14.45
C GLY A 138 -2.37 -5.46 14.63
N LYS A 139 -3.53 -6.09 14.43
CA LYS A 139 -3.72 -7.53 14.60
C LYS A 139 -4.27 -8.16 13.32
N PHE A 140 -3.53 -9.13 12.77
CA PHE A 140 -4.04 -9.93 11.67
C PHE A 140 -5.12 -10.90 12.18
N ASP A 141 -6.25 -10.92 11.48
CA ASP A 141 -7.35 -11.85 11.70
C ASP A 141 -7.82 -12.36 10.34
N GLN A 142 -7.76 -13.68 10.13
CA GLN A 142 -8.11 -14.30 8.85
C GLN A 142 -9.57 -14.07 8.46
N THR A 143 -10.50 -14.04 9.43
CA THR A 143 -11.92 -13.81 9.16
C THR A 143 -12.14 -12.37 8.72
N LEU A 144 -11.50 -11.40 9.38
CA LEU A 144 -11.57 -10.00 8.96
C LEU A 144 -10.94 -9.80 7.58
N GLN A 145 -9.78 -10.41 7.32
CA GLN A 145 -9.11 -10.39 6.02
C GLN A 145 -10.04 -10.90 4.91
N ASP A 146 -10.60 -12.10 5.06
CA ASP A 146 -11.44 -12.73 4.02
C ASP A 146 -12.71 -11.93 3.73
N ARG A 147 -13.29 -11.29 4.76
CA ARG A 147 -14.42 -10.38 4.61
C ARG A 147 -14.00 -9.07 3.95
N ALA A 148 -12.90 -8.46 4.39
CA ALA A 148 -12.41 -7.18 3.88
C ALA A 148 -11.97 -7.24 2.42
N LEU A 149 -11.57 -8.41 1.92
CA LEU A 149 -11.32 -8.62 0.49
C LEU A 149 -12.60 -8.51 -0.38
N LYS A 150 -13.78 -8.73 0.21
CA LYS A 150 -15.07 -8.76 -0.49
C LYS A 150 -15.94 -7.54 -0.19
N ASP A 151 -15.96 -7.13 1.08
CA ASP A 151 -16.78 -6.06 1.62
C ASP A 151 -16.00 -5.29 2.70
N PHE A 152 -15.03 -4.50 2.27
CA PHE A 152 -14.24 -3.66 3.17
C PHE A 152 -15.12 -2.67 3.95
N ARG A 153 -16.13 -2.08 3.28
CA ARG A 153 -17.05 -1.13 3.91
C ARG A 153 -17.85 -1.78 5.04
N GLY A 154 -18.39 -2.99 4.83
CA GLY A 154 -19.12 -3.73 5.86
C GLY A 154 -18.25 -4.07 7.08
N VAL A 155 -16.99 -4.46 6.86
CA VAL A 155 -16.03 -4.65 7.96
C VAL A 155 -15.78 -3.35 8.71
N MET A 156 -15.61 -2.23 8.02
CA MET A 156 -15.46 -0.92 8.66
C MET A 156 -16.73 -0.49 9.42
N CYS A 157 -17.93 -0.78 8.90
CA CYS A 157 -19.18 -0.54 9.62
C CYS A 157 -19.23 -1.29 10.96
N GLU A 158 -18.79 -2.55 10.97
CA GLU A 158 -18.72 -3.36 12.19
C GLU A 158 -17.71 -2.79 13.19
N LEU A 159 -16.47 -2.56 12.74
CA LEU A 159 -15.37 -2.10 13.60
C LEU A 159 -15.59 -0.69 14.16
N THR A 160 -16.36 0.14 13.46
CA THR A 160 -16.68 1.51 13.89
C THR A 160 -17.96 1.61 14.72
N ASN A 161 -18.62 0.49 15.02
CA ASN A 161 -19.94 0.45 15.67
C ASN A 161 -21.00 1.26 14.90
N LYS A 162 -21.03 1.13 13.57
CA LYS A 162 -21.97 1.80 12.65
C LYS A 162 -21.94 3.34 12.71
N ARG A 163 -20.80 3.93 13.08
CA ARG A 163 -20.62 5.38 13.08
C ARG A 163 -20.42 5.97 11.68
N VAL A 164 -19.98 5.16 10.73
CA VAL A 164 -19.85 5.52 9.31
C VAL A 164 -21.24 5.71 8.70
N THR A 165 -21.45 6.82 7.97
CA THR A 165 -22.71 7.11 7.29
C THR A 165 -23.06 6.02 6.25
N GLY A 166 -24.28 5.50 6.29
CA GLY A 166 -24.74 4.45 5.38
C GLY A 166 -24.29 3.04 5.79
N CYS A 167 -23.74 2.90 7.01
CA CYS A 167 -23.97 1.72 7.84
C CYS A 167 -25.36 1.83 8.52
#